data_AF-A0A968VYU1-F1
#
_entry.id   AF-A0A968VYU1-F1
#
_cell.length_a   1.000
_cell.length_b   1.000
_cell.length_c   1.000
_cell.angle_alpha   90.00
_cell.angle_beta   90.00
_cell.angle_gamma   90.00
#
_symmetry.space_group_name_H-M   'P 1'
#
loop_
_entity.id
_entity.type
_entity.pdbx_description
1 polymer ?
#
loop_
_entity_poly.entity_id
_entity_poly.type
_entity_poly.pdbx_seq_one_letter_code
_entity_poly.pdbx_strand_id
1 'polypeptide(L)'
;MRKLLMTMLLTGNLFCMAQTAVTFYAADSHAVYASLYRNKPTDPVIVLLHGIGSSREEFNQLAPSLNNLGYNVLSTDLRNGDKYRYQQNETSAQFKANGANMLSPKADIEAAIAYGHKKSNQPVVLVSSGLNASYAAL
;
A
#
# COMPACT_ATOMS: atom_id res chain seq x y z
N MET A 1 -23.61 55.52 -6.61
CA MET A 1 -23.28 54.57 -5.51
C MET A 1 -22.42 53.46 -6.10
N ARG A 2 -21.10 53.49 -5.86
CA ARG A 2 -20.15 52.49 -6.38
C ARG A 2 -20.36 51.16 -5.63
N LYS A 3 -20.85 50.13 -6.32
CA LYS A 3 -20.91 48.77 -5.76
C LYS A 3 -19.50 48.17 -5.85
N LEU A 4 -18.83 48.05 -4.70
CA LEU A 4 -17.57 47.34 -4.56
C LEU A 4 -17.87 45.84 -4.62
N LEU A 5 -17.53 45.20 -5.74
CA LEU A 5 -17.68 43.75 -5.90
C LEU A 5 -16.50 43.08 -5.18
N MET A 6 -16.76 42.52 -3.99
CA MET A 6 -15.77 41.81 -3.19
C MET A 6 -15.64 40.38 -3.73
N THR A 7 -14.62 40.14 -4.55
CA THR A 7 -14.33 38.80 -5.08
C THR A 7 -13.75 37.93 -3.97
N MET A 8 -14.57 37.04 -3.42
CA MET A 8 -14.17 36.02 -2.46
C MET A 8 -13.36 34.94 -3.21
N LEU A 9 -12.02 34.98 -3.12
CA LEU A 9 -11.18 33.89 -3.60
C LEU A 9 -11.41 32.66 -2.73
N LEU A 10 -12.19 31.70 -3.25
CA LEU A 10 -12.36 30.39 -2.67
C LEU A 10 -11.09 29.57 -2.95
N THR A 11 -10.07 29.67 -2.09
CA THR A 11 -8.91 28.78 -2.15
C THR A 11 -9.32 27.41 -1.63
N GLY A 12 -9.90 26.59 -2.51
CA GLY A 12 -10.10 25.17 -2.24
C GLY A 12 -8.73 24.52 -2.05
N ASN A 13 -8.44 24.07 -0.83
CA ASN A 13 -7.30 23.20 -0.58
C ASN A 13 -7.55 21.89 -1.34
N LEU A 14 -6.89 21.72 -2.49
CA LEU A 14 -6.77 20.42 -3.11
C LEU A 14 -5.96 19.54 -2.15
N PHE A 15 -6.63 18.65 -1.42
CA PHE A 15 -5.96 17.53 -0.78
C PHE A 15 -5.38 16.64 -1.87
N CYS A 16 -4.11 16.87 -2.22
CA CYS A 16 -3.34 15.89 -2.96
C CYS A 16 -3.10 14.71 -2.01
N MET A 17 -3.85 13.63 -2.18
CA MET A 17 -3.50 12.37 -1.52
C MET A 17 -2.15 11.91 -2.09
N ALA A 18 -1.10 11.91 -1.27
CA ALA A 18 0.23 11.43 -1.66
C ALA A 18 0.24 9.93 -2.04
N GLN A 19 -0.83 9.20 -1.72
CA GLN A 19 -1.03 7.79 -2.03
C GLN A 19 -2.36 7.56 -2.73
N THR A 20 -2.41 6.52 -3.56
CA THR A 20 -3.65 6.00 -4.15
C THR A 20 -3.93 4.61 -3.57
N ALA A 21 -5.15 4.37 -3.10
CA ALA A 21 -5.58 3.02 -2.72
C ALA A 21 -5.69 2.15 -3.98
N VAL A 22 -5.09 0.97 -3.94
CA VAL A 22 -5.12 0.01 -5.05
C VAL A 22 -5.49 -1.37 -4.55
N THR A 23 -6.15 -2.13 -5.41
CA THR A 23 -6.54 -3.51 -5.14
C THR A 23 -6.09 -4.37 -6.31
N PHE A 24 -5.58 -5.56 -6.01
CA PHE A 24 -5.23 -6.60 -6.97
C PHE A 24 -5.55 -7.96 -6.37
N TYR A 25 -5.46 -9.02 -7.17
CA TYR A 25 -5.85 -10.36 -6.73
C TYR A 25 -4.64 -11.26 -6.61
N ALA A 26 -4.60 -12.02 -5.52
CA ALA A 26 -3.70 -13.14 -5.36
C ALA A 26 -4.09 -14.32 -6.27
N ALA A 27 -3.18 -15.27 -6.46
CA ALA A 27 -3.41 -16.44 -7.33
C ALA A 27 -4.61 -17.30 -6.89
N ASP A 28 -4.96 -17.24 -5.60
CA ASP A 28 -6.13 -17.90 -5.01
C ASP A 28 -7.39 -17.02 -5.00
N SER A 29 -7.40 -15.98 -5.84
CA SER A 29 -8.55 -15.06 -6.06
C SER A 29 -8.95 -14.20 -4.87
N HIS A 30 -8.16 -14.15 -3.79
CA HIS A 30 -8.39 -13.21 -2.70
C HIS A 30 -7.91 -11.81 -3.08
N ALA A 31 -8.68 -10.80 -2.69
CA ALA A 31 -8.34 -9.40 -2.91
C ALA A 31 -7.23 -8.98 -1.93
N VAL A 32 -6.19 -8.34 -2.47
CA VAL A 32 -5.08 -7.76 -1.73
C VAL A 32 -5.15 -6.25 -1.86
N TYR A 33 -5.18 -5.57 -0.72
CA TYR A 33 -5.30 -4.12 -0.62
C TYR A 33 -3.93 -3.48 -0.35
N ALA A 34 -3.65 -2.38 -1.03
CA ALA A 34 -2.38 -1.68 -0.86
C ALA A 34 -2.52 -0.17 -1.09
N SER A 35 -1.55 0.58 -0.58
CA SER A 35 -1.39 2.00 -0.82
C SER A 35 -0.20 2.22 -1.74
N LEU A 36 -0.45 2.85 -2.89
CA LEU A 36 0.55 3.15 -3.91
C LEU A 36 0.96 4.62 -3.83
N TYR A 37 2.22 4.86 -3.49
CA TYR A 37 2.87 6.16 -3.57
C TYR A 37 3.69 6.20 -4.86
N ARG A 38 3.36 7.12 -5.76
CA ARG A 38 3.89 7.12 -7.13
C ARG A 38 4.66 8.41 -7.42
N ASN A 39 5.86 8.26 -7.96
CA ASN A 39 6.64 9.30 -8.61
C ASN A 39 6.60 9.08 -10.14
N LYS A 40 7.75 8.85 -10.77
CA LYS A 40 7.83 8.60 -12.21
C LYS A 40 7.54 7.12 -12.48
N PRO A 41 6.91 6.79 -13.62
CA PRO A 41 6.69 5.40 -14.02
C PRO A 41 7.97 4.57 -14.09
N THR A 42 9.12 5.20 -14.35
CA THR A 42 10.43 4.55 -14.48
C THR A 42 11.17 4.36 -13.16
N ASP A 43 10.66 4.92 -12.06
CA ASP A 43 11.32 4.81 -10.77
C ASP A 43 11.16 3.39 -10.21
N PRO A 44 12.20 2.81 -9.58
CA PRO A 44 12.13 1.47 -9.00
C PRO A 44 11.05 1.41 -7.92
N VAL A 45 10.49 0.20 -7.73
CA VAL A 45 9.39 -0.01 -6.79
C VAL A 45 9.91 -0.72 -5.54
N ILE A 46 9.60 -0.16 -4.38
CA ILE A 46 9.74 -0.80 -3.08
C ILE A 46 8.38 -1.33 -2.65
N VAL A 47 8.28 -2.64 -2.36
CA VAL A 47 7.10 -3.26 -1.77
C VAL A 47 7.34 -3.42 -0.28
N LEU A 48 6.46 -2.84 0.53
CA LEU A 48 6.52 -2.90 1.99
C LEU A 48 5.52 -3.94 2.52
N LEU A 49 6.04 -4.85 3.34
CA LEU A 49 5.32 -6.01 3.90
C LEU A 49 5.31 -5.92 5.43
N HIS A 50 4.14 -5.74 6.03
CA HIS A 50 4.01 -5.53 7.47
C HIS A 50 4.26 -6.83 8.26
N GLY A 51 4.39 -6.75 9.58
CA GLY A 51 4.53 -7.94 10.45
C GLY A 51 3.22 -8.72 10.64
N ILE A 52 3.28 -9.95 11.14
CA ILE A 52 2.06 -10.73 11.46
C ILE A 52 1.18 -9.94 12.45
N GLY A 53 -0.14 -9.92 12.22
CA GLY A 53 -1.10 -9.19 13.06
C GLY A 53 -1.11 -7.66 12.86
N SER A 54 -0.31 -7.12 11.94
CA SER A 54 -0.23 -5.68 11.63
C SER A 54 -1.10 -5.30 10.42
N SER A 55 -0.89 -4.10 9.88
CA SER A 55 -1.45 -3.61 8.60
C SER A 55 -0.40 -2.79 7.85
N ARG A 56 -0.67 -2.45 6.59
CA ARG A 56 0.16 -1.58 5.75
C ARG A 56 0.46 -0.21 6.38
N GLU A 57 -0.35 0.22 7.35
CA GLU A 57 -0.18 1.47 8.08
C GLU A 57 1.02 1.45 9.05
N GLU A 58 1.65 0.29 9.28
CA GLU A 58 2.96 0.19 9.94
C GLU A 58 4.02 1.07 9.25
N PHE A 59 3.86 1.30 7.94
CA PHE A 59 4.80 2.06 7.12
C PHE A 59 4.32 3.47 6.73
N ASN A 60 3.29 4.01 7.38
CA ASN A 60 2.70 5.30 7.00
C ASN A 60 3.70 6.49 7.04
N GLN A 61 4.77 6.40 7.82
CA GLN A 61 5.87 7.37 7.82
C GLN A 61 6.99 7.00 6.83
N LEU A 62 7.28 5.70 6.68
CA LEU A 62 8.38 5.22 5.85
C LEU A 62 8.05 5.36 4.35
N ALA A 63 6.82 5.04 3.95
CA ALA A 63 6.44 5.05 2.54
C ALA A 63 6.54 6.44 1.88
N PRO A 64 6.07 7.54 2.48
CA PRO A 64 6.34 8.89 1.98
C PRO A 64 7.83 9.23 1.94
N SER A 65 8.60 8.80 2.94
CA SER A 65 10.04 9.08 3.01
C SER A 65 10.81 8.41 1.87
N LEU A 66 10.52 7.13 1.61
CA LEU A 66 11.08 6.39 0.48
C LEU A 66 10.61 6.98 -0.85
N ASN A 67 9.34 7.38 -0.94
CA ASN A 67 8.83 8.04 -2.14
C ASN A 67 9.57 9.35 -2.42
N ASN A 68 9.81 10.19 -1.42
CA ASN A 68 10.62 11.41 -1.58
C ASN A 68 12.07 11.15 -2.02
N LEU A 69 12.61 9.95 -1.79
CA LEU A 69 13.95 9.55 -2.24
C LEU A 69 13.98 9.02 -3.69
N GLY A 70 12.88 9.12 -4.43
CA GLY A 70 12.83 8.73 -5.85
C GLY A 70 12.39 7.29 -6.09
N TYR A 71 11.70 6.66 -5.14
CA TYR A 71 11.10 5.34 -5.32
C TYR A 71 9.59 5.43 -5.52
N ASN A 72 9.03 4.52 -6.31
CA ASN A 72 7.63 4.16 -6.16
C ASN A 72 7.50 3.23 -4.94
N VAL A 73 6.42 3.35 -4.17
CA VAL A 73 6.25 2.54 -2.95
C VAL A 73 4.87 1.90 -2.93
N LEU A 74 4.82 0.60 -2.65
CA LEU A 74 3.59 -0.18 -2.49
C LEU A 74 3.53 -0.72 -1.06
N SER A 75 2.77 -0.06 -0.18
CA SER A 75 2.53 -0.57 1.18
C SER A 75 1.33 -1.52 1.19
N THR A 76 1.55 -2.78 1.54
CA THR A 76 0.60 -3.88 1.24
C THR A 76 0.02 -4.49 2.51
N ASP A 77 -1.31 -4.66 2.54
CA ASP A 77 -1.99 -5.46 3.55
C ASP A 77 -1.93 -6.95 3.18
N LEU A 78 -1.42 -7.78 4.09
CA LEU A 78 -1.33 -9.23 3.98
C LEU A 78 -2.44 -9.90 4.79
N ARG A 79 -2.96 -11.05 4.31
CA ARG A 79 -4.05 -11.78 4.97
C ARG A 79 -3.74 -12.24 6.39
N ASN A 80 -2.46 -12.36 6.73
CA ASN A 80 -1.99 -12.70 8.08
C ASN A 80 -1.84 -11.48 9.01
N GLY A 81 -2.33 -10.31 8.59
CA GLY A 81 -2.42 -9.12 9.42
C GLY A 81 -3.70 -9.07 10.28
N ASP A 82 -3.88 -7.95 10.95
CA ASP A 82 -5.09 -7.63 11.71
C ASP A 82 -5.34 -6.12 11.75
N LYS A 83 -4.50 -5.36 12.47
CA LYS A 83 -4.56 -3.91 12.51
C LYS A 83 -3.24 -3.32 12.98
N TYR A 84 -2.93 -2.11 12.55
CA TYR A 84 -1.88 -1.30 13.16
C TYR A 84 -2.52 -0.07 13.82
N ARG A 85 -2.40 0.02 15.15
CA ARG A 85 -3.11 1.00 15.97
C ARG A 85 -4.64 0.89 15.75
N TYR A 86 -5.25 1.92 15.17
CA TYR A 86 -6.69 1.98 14.88
C TYR A 86 -7.02 1.63 13.42
N GLN A 87 -6.00 1.45 12.57
CA GLN A 87 -6.19 1.19 11.16
C GLN A 87 -6.22 -0.31 10.90
N GLN A 88 -7.32 -0.78 10.32
CA GLN A 88 -7.55 -2.18 10.04
C GLN A 88 -6.81 -2.62 8.78
N ASN A 89 -6.36 -3.87 8.78
CA ASN A 89 -5.87 -4.53 7.58
C ASN A 89 -7.05 -4.97 6.72
N GLU A 90 -7.21 -4.38 5.53
CA GLU A 90 -8.37 -4.62 4.67
C GLU A 90 -8.34 -6.02 4.03
N THR A 91 -7.15 -6.50 3.65
CA THR A 91 -6.97 -7.86 3.11
C THR A 91 -7.42 -8.92 4.11
N SER A 92 -6.95 -8.82 5.36
CA SER A 92 -7.30 -9.71 6.47
C SER A 92 -8.78 -9.61 6.83
N ALA A 93 -9.35 -8.41 6.85
CA ALA A 93 -10.77 -8.20 7.11
C ALA A 93 -11.64 -8.90 6.07
N GLN A 94 -11.33 -8.71 4.79
CA GLN A 94 -12.05 -9.33 3.67
C GLN A 94 -11.87 -10.86 3.68
N PHE A 95 -10.64 -11.33 3.90
CA PHE A 95 -10.31 -12.74 3.95
C PHE A 95 -11.06 -13.49 5.06
N LYS A 96 -11.10 -12.92 6.27
CA LYS A 96 -11.86 -13.47 7.41
C LYS A 96 -13.38 -13.45 7.16
N ALA A 97 -13.90 -12.43 6.49
CA ALA A 97 -15.31 -12.34 6.14
C ALA A 97 -15.77 -13.47 5.19
N ASN A 98 -14.85 -14.03 4.41
CA ASN A 98 -15.10 -15.19 3.55
C ASN A 98 -15.06 -16.54 4.30
N GLY A 99 -14.92 -16.54 5.62
CA GLY A 99 -14.87 -17.76 6.45
C GLY A 99 -13.52 -18.50 6.39
N ALA A 100 -12.49 -17.89 5.80
CA ALA A 100 -11.17 -18.49 5.70
C ALA A 100 -10.34 -18.21 6.96
N ASN A 101 -9.63 -19.23 7.46
CA ASN A 101 -8.71 -19.10 8.58
C ASN A 101 -7.30 -18.70 8.13
N MET A 102 -6.54 -18.06 9.01
CA MET A 102 -5.25 -17.46 8.70
C MET A 102 -4.26 -18.47 8.10
N LEU A 103 -3.86 -18.24 6.85
CA LEU A 103 -2.90 -19.04 6.08
C LEU A 103 -1.59 -18.27 5.89
N SER A 104 -0.64 -18.90 5.19
CA SER A 104 0.56 -18.25 4.67
C SER A 104 0.19 -17.04 3.80
N PRO A 105 0.85 -15.87 3.98
CA PRO A 105 0.66 -14.69 3.12
C PRO A 105 1.40 -14.80 1.78
N LYS A 106 2.02 -15.95 1.47
CA LYS A 106 2.87 -16.12 0.26
C LYS A 106 2.18 -15.66 -1.02
N ALA A 107 0.91 -16.06 -1.22
CA ALA A 107 0.15 -15.66 -2.40
C ALA A 107 -0.11 -14.14 -2.48
N ASP A 108 -0.28 -13.47 -1.33
CA ASP A 108 -0.43 -12.01 -1.28
C ASP A 108 0.89 -11.31 -1.62
N ILE A 109 2.00 -11.83 -1.10
CA ILE A 109 3.36 -11.31 -1.33
C ILE A 109 3.72 -11.45 -2.81
N GLU A 110 3.49 -12.61 -3.42
CA GLU A 110 3.72 -12.85 -4.85
C GLU A 110 2.89 -11.90 -5.72
N ALA A 111 1.63 -11.68 -5.36
CA ALA A 111 0.77 -10.74 -6.06
C ALA A 111 1.27 -9.30 -5.92
N ALA A 112 1.77 -8.90 -4.76
CA ALA A 112 2.33 -7.58 -4.52
C ALA A 112 3.64 -7.35 -5.30
N ILE A 113 4.51 -8.37 -5.36
CA ILE A 113 5.72 -8.36 -6.20
C ILE A 113 5.36 -8.19 -7.67
N ALA A 114 4.43 -9.01 -8.17
CA ALA A 114 3.98 -8.95 -9.56
C ALA A 114 3.33 -7.60 -9.89
N TYR A 115 2.51 -7.07 -8.98
CA TYR A 115 1.90 -5.76 -9.12
C TYR A 115 2.96 -4.66 -9.17
N GLY A 116 3.93 -4.68 -8.24
CA GLY A 116 5.04 -3.74 -8.20
C GLY A 116 5.87 -3.76 -9.48
N HIS A 117 6.29 -4.96 -9.92
CA HIS A 117 7.05 -5.14 -11.15
C HIS A 117 6.32 -4.56 -12.36
N LYS A 118 4.99 -4.79 -12.48
CA LYS A 118 4.17 -4.23 -13.56
C LYS A 118 4.11 -2.70 -13.57
N LYS A 119 4.41 -2.02 -12.45
CA LYS A 119 4.38 -0.54 -12.38
C LYS A 119 5.62 0.13 -12.95
N SER A 120 6.78 -0.53 -12.89
CA SER A 120 8.07 0.03 -13.33
C SER A 120 8.77 -0.78 -14.43
N ASN A 121 8.35 -2.03 -14.68
CA ASN A 121 9.05 -3.02 -15.51
C ASN A 121 10.52 -3.24 -15.06
N GLN A 122 10.77 -3.11 -13.76
CA GLN A 122 12.08 -3.31 -13.13
C GLN A 122 11.95 -4.30 -11.97
N PRO A 123 13.07 -4.94 -11.54
CA PRO A 123 13.10 -5.68 -10.28
C PRO A 123 12.56 -4.83 -9.12
N VAL A 124 11.82 -5.48 -8.21
CA VAL A 124 11.28 -4.82 -7.02
C VAL A 124 12.20 -5.04 -5.83
N VAL A 125 12.28 -4.06 -4.95
CA VAL A 125 12.92 -4.20 -3.64
C VAL A 125 11.85 -4.58 -2.62
N LEU A 126 12.08 -5.63 -1.85
CA LEU A 126 11.21 -6.04 -0.76
C LEU A 126 11.75 -5.52 0.57
N VAL A 127 10.90 -4.88 1.36
CA VAL A 127 11.18 -4.54 2.76
C VAL A 127 10.08 -5.17 3.61
N SER A 128 10.46 -5.99 4.57
CA SER A 128 9.52 -6.72 5.41
C SER A 128 9.83 -6.59 6.89
N SER A 129 8.79 -6.60 7.72
CA SER A 129 8.89 -6.61 9.17
C SER A 129 8.71 -8.03 9.74
N GLY A 130 9.52 -8.38 10.74
CA GLY A 130 9.40 -9.63 11.49
C GLY A 130 9.48 -10.91 10.66
N LEU A 131 8.69 -11.92 11.03
CA LEU A 131 8.72 -13.27 10.42
C LEU A 131 8.38 -13.29 8.94
N ASN A 132 7.66 -12.28 8.43
CA ASN A 132 7.36 -12.19 7.00
C ASN A 132 8.63 -11.98 6.15
N ALA A 133 9.75 -11.53 6.74
CA ALA A 133 11.03 -11.44 6.05
C ALA A 133 11.58 -12.81 5.60
N SER A 134 11.14 -13.92 6.20
CA SER A 134 11.49 -15.26 5.74
C SER A 134 10.98 -15.59 4.32
N TYR A 135 9.99 -14.84 3.83
CA TYR A 135 9.50 -14.94 2.45
C TYR A 135 10.36 -14.17 1.43
N ALA A 136 11.49 -13.59 1.85
CA ALA A 136 12.42 -12.88 0.94
C ALA A 136 13.15 -13.78 -0.06
N ALA A 137 13.02 -15.11 0.06
CA ALA A 137 13.60 -16.10 -0.86
C ALA A 137 12.64 -16.59 -1.96
N LEU A 138 11.46 -15.96 -2.09
CA LEU A 138 10.50 -16.20 -3.16
C LEU A 138 10.94 -15.56 -4.48
#